data_AF-A0A7N0UFG0-F1
#
_entry.id   AF-A0A7N0UFG0-F1
#
_cell.length_a   1.000
_cell.length_b   1.000
_cell.length_c   1.000
_cell.angle_alpha   90.00
_cell.angle_beta   90.00
_cell.angle_gamma   90.00
#
_symmetry.space_group_name_H-M   'P 1'
#
loop_
_entity.id
_entity.type
_entity.pdbx_description
1 polymer ?
#
loop_
_entity_poly.entity_id
_entity_poly.type
_entity_poly.pdbx_seq_one_letter_code
_entity_poly.pdbx_strand_id
1 'polypeptide(L)'
;MLYIAASGSSAVPKNAIIHFIIQKSAKDWTKSFEKDLELRIEGCKEKKRKRDDLGSEKSNKKEDVGVVLPEKLVQNDSLLEFVTRNPQFIYQSHIIEDMIRQTSEGLTNLRCPIRSSEGTGGAYFMQNSTGDKIVSIFKPADEEPNAENNPHGLVASSNGEEGLKKGTKAGEGAIREVVAYLLDHPINKRRSFKNEGTGFAGVPPTSMVKCLHAGFNHPEECKAKFGSLQKFVENYGSCEEMGPCNFPVHEVHKISILDIRMANADRHAGNILISKDEEKGQYVLVPIDHGYCLPESFEDCTFEWLYWPQARQSYSPETLAYIKSLDAEEDIATLKFYGWDLPQKCARTLRVSTMLLKKGAEQGLTPYTIGSIMCRDSLNKPSILEEILHEAQGSVLPSINETTFLDSVSRIMDRRLAQVHK
;
A
#
# COMPACT_ATOMS: atom_id res chain seq x y z
N MET A 1 -29.28 -32.94 -7.29
CA MET A 1 -29.96 -31.99 -8.18
C MET A 1 -30.99 -31.26 -7.34
N LEU A 2 -30.69 -30.02 -6.96
CA LEU A 2 -31.74 -29.11 -6.49
C LEU A 2 -32.25 -28.41 -7.75
N TYR A 3 -33.52 -28.57 -8.09
CA TYR A 3 -34.17 -27.71 -9.08
C TYR A 3 -34.85 -26.58 -8.31
N ILE A 4 -34.37 -25.34 -8.47
CA ILE A 4 -35.09 -24.15 -8.01
C ILE A 4 -35.58 -23.45 -9.27
N ALA A 5 -36.87 -23.58 -9.57
CA ALA A 5 -37.53 -22.76 -10.57
C ALA A 5 -38.06 -21.49 -9.89
N ALA A 6 -37.53 -20.32 -10.28
CA ALA A 6 -38.13 -19.04 -9.90
C ALA A 6 -39.28 -18.75 -10.88
N SER A 7 -40.51 -19.12 -10.51
CA SER A 7 -41.71 -18.64 -11.20
C SER A 7 -42.17 -17.34 -10.54
N GLY A 8 -41.81 -16.19 -11.12
CA GLY A 8 -42.28 -14.87 -10.72
C GLY A 8 -42.75 -14.07 -11.93
N SER A 9 -44.04 -13.75 -11.99
CA SER A 9 -44.73 -13.08 -13.09
C SER A 9 -44.47 -11.57 -13.19
N SER A 10 -43.28 -11.11 -12.86
CA SER A 10 -42.90 -9.69 -12.95
C SER A 10 -41.46 -9.57 -13.44
N ALA A 11 -41.27 -8.86 -14.56
CA ALA A 11 -40.02 -8.73 -15.27
C ALA A 11 -38.83 -8.36 -14.36
N VAL A 12 -37.82 -9.21 -14.32
CA VAL A 12 -36.53 -8.92 -13.68
C VAL A 12 -35.85 -7.79 -14.47
N PRO A 13 -35.35 -6.71 -13.82
CA PRO A 13 -34.65 -5.63 -14.50
C PRO A 13 -33.42 -6.15 -15.25
N LYS A 14 -33.14 -5.61 -16.44
CA LYS A 14 -32.03 -6.04 -17.33
C LYS A 14 -30.63 -6.06 -16.67
N ASN A 15 -30.45 -5.42 -15.52
CA ASN A 15 -29.18 -5.32 -14.79
C ASN A 15 -29.27 -5.84 -13.33
N ALA A 16 -30.23 -6.72 -13.01
CA ALA A 16 -30.30 -7.31 -11.68
C ALA A 16 -29.14 -8.31 -11.47
N ILE A 17 -28.29 -8.05 -10.48
CA ILE A 17 -27.20 -8.96 -10.08
C ILE A 17 -27.75 -9.89 -9.00
N ILE A 18 -27.62 -11.21 -9.22
CA ILE A 18 -28.03 -12.23 -8.25
C ILE A 18 -26.75 -12.90 -7.72
N HIS A 19 -26.48 -12.73 -6.42
CA HIS A 19 -25.32 -13.35 -5.77
C HIS A 19 -25.69 -14.73 -5.20
N PHE A 20 -24.90 -15.75 -5.52
CA PHE A 20 -25.00 -17.08 -4.91
C PHE A 20 -23.79 -17.32 -4.00
N ILE A 21 -24.03 -17.71 -2.75
CA ILE A 21 -22.98 -18.07 -1.80
C ILE A 21 -22.99 -19.60 -1.64
N ILE A 22 -21.88 -20.26 -2.01
CA ILE A 22 -21.74 -21.71 -1.92
C ILE A 22 -20.81 -22.06 -0.76
N GLN A 23 -21.35 -22.71 0.28
CA GLN A 23 -20.62 -23.04 1.53
C GLN A 23 -19.71 -24.28 1.45
N LYS A 24 -19.65 -25.01 0.32
CA LYS A 24 -18.81 -26.21 0.14
C LYS A 24 -18.20 -26.25 -1.26
N SER A 25 -17.03 -26.88 -1.40
CA SER A 25 -16.33 -27.02 -2.69
C SER A 25 -17.24 -27.67 -3.73
N ALA A 26 -17.52 -26.95 -4.81
CA ALA A 26 -18.38 -27.37 -5.91
C ALA A 26 -17.73 -26.95 -7.23
N LYS A 27 -18.03 -27.70 -8.31
CA LYS A 27 -17.75 -27.24 -9.67
C LYS A 27 -19.00 -26.57 -10.20
N ASP A 28 -18.84 -25.36 -10.68
CA ASP A 28 -19.89 -24.59 -11.33
C ASP A 28 -19.59 -24.42 -12.81
N TRP A 29 -20.66 -24.44 -13.60
CA TRP A 29 -20.62 -24.07 -15.00
C TRP A 29 -21.83 -23.21 -15.33
N THR A 30 -21.57 -22.14 -16.08
CA THR A 30 -22.58 -21.26 -16.64
C THR A 30 -22.61 -21.43 -18.15
N LYS A 31 -23.78 -21.66 -18.72
CA LYS A 31 -23.98 -21.65 -20.17
C LYS A 31 -25.15 -20.73 -20.50
N SER A 32 -24.91 -19.77 -21.39
CA SER A 32 -25.96 -18.90 -21.90
C SER A 32 -26.74 -19.61 -23.00
N PHE A 33 -28.07 -19.53 -22.94
CA PHE A 33 -28.97 -20.00 -23.99
C PHE A 33 -29.99 -18.91 -24.29
N GLU A 34 -29.79 -18.21 -25.40
CA GLU A 34 -30.61 -17.07 -25.82
C GLU A 34 -30.81 -16.00 -24.73
N LYS A 35 -31.99 -15.95 -24.08
CA LYS A 35 -32.37 -14.97 -23.05
C LYS A 35 -32.32 -15.52 -21.62
N ASP A 36 -32.00 -16.80 -21.44
CA ASP A 36 -31.92 -17.46 -20.15
C ASP A 36 -30.49 -17.92 -19.83
N LEU A 37 -30.18 -17.98 -18.53
CA LEU A 37 -28.88 -18.36 -17.99
C LEU A 37 -29.06 -19.65 -17.18
N GLU A 38 -28.49 -20.76 -17.65
CA GLU A 38 -28.52 -22.02 -16.93
C GLU A 38 -27.24 -22.16 -16.09
N LEU A 39 -27.42 -22.25 -14.77
CA LEU A 39 -26.35 -22.38 -13.80
C LEU A 39 -26.43 -23.76 -13.16
N ARG A 40 -25.44 -24.62 -13.41
CA ARG A 40 -25.44 -26.00 -12.94
C ARG A 40 -24.34 -26.19 -11.90
N ILE A 41 -24.76 -26.50 -10.68
CA ILE A 41 -23.87 -26.72 -9.53
C ILE A 41 -23.85 -28.22 -9.24
N GLU A 42 -22.69 -28.85 -9.43
CA GLU A 42 -22.50 -30.27 -9.13
C GLU A 42 -21.64 -30.43 -7.87
N GLY A 43 -22.26 -30.97 -6.82
CA GLY A 43 -21.56 -31.23 -5.56
C GLY A 43 -20.60 -32.41 -5.68
N CYS A 44 -19.34 -32.23 -5.30
CA CYS A 44 -18.37 -33.31 -5.21
C CYS A 44 -18.80 -34.32 -4.13
N LYS A 45 -19.10 -35.56 -4.51
CA LYS A 45 -19.37 -36.65 -3.56
C LYS A 45 -18.06 -37.11 -2.91
N GLU A 46 -18.00 -37.09 -1.59
CA GLU A 46 -16.96 -37.76 -0.81
C GLU A 46 -16.96 -39.27 -1.11
N LYS A 47 -15.86 -39.79 -1.68
CA LYS A 47 -15.68 -41.22 -1.88
C LYS A 47 -15.26 -41.88 -0.55
N LYS A 48 -16.19 -42.58 0.10
CA LYS A 48 -15.86 -43.58 1.13
C LYS A 48 -14.92 -44.64 0.53
N ARG A 49 -13.76 -44.84 1.17
CA ARG A 49 -12.75 -45.84 0.80
C ARG A 49 -13.35 -47.26 0.77
N LYS A 50 -13.17 -47.96 -0.35
CA LYS A 50 -13.10 -49.42 -0.39
C LYS A 50 -11.76 -49.83 -1.00
N ARG A 51 -11.18 -50.87 -0.40
CA ARG A 51 -9.93 -51.54 -0.77
C ARG A 51 -10.13 -52.41 -2.02
N ASP A 52 -8.98 -52.66 -2.67
CA ASP A 52 -8.59 -53.82 -3.51
C ASP A 52 -8.39 -53.60 -5.03
N ASP A 53 -7.13 -53.89 -5.40
CA ASP A 53 -6.53 -54.61 -6.54
C ASP A 53 -6.56 -54.17 -8.02
N LEU A 54 -5.32 -54.17 -8.56
CA LEU A 54 -4.79 -54.60 -9.88
C LEU A 54 -5.41 -54.10 -11.20
N GLY A 55 -4.55 -53.55 -12.06
CA GLY A 55 -4.76 -53.56 -13.53
C GLY A 55 -4.18 -52.37 -14.28
N SER A 56 -3.25 -52.66 -15.19
CA SER A 56 -2.58 -51.76 -16.14
C SER A 56 -3.49 -51.11 -17.18
N GLU A 57 -3.21 -49.87 -17.59
CA GLU A 57 -2.78 -49.47 -18.97
C GLU A 57 -2.94 -47.96 -19.24
N LYS A 58 -2.09 -47.49 -20.16
CA LYS A 58 -1.76 -46.10 -20.50
C LYS A 58 -2.89 -45.35 -21.21
N SER A 59 -3.02 -44.04 -20.95
CA SER A 59 -3.28 -43.06 -22.03
C SER A 59 -2.98 -41.62 -21.59
N ASN A 60 -2.30 -40.89 -22.48
CA ASN A 60 -1.92 -39.48 -22.40
C ASN A 60 -3.12 -38.56 -22.15
N LYS A 61 -3.00 -37.61 -21.21
CA LYS A 61 -3.76 -36.35 -21.21
C LYS A 61 -3.01 -35.27 -20.43
N LYS A 62 -3.01 -34.08 -21.04
CA LYS A 62 -2.41 -32.80 -20.64
C LYS A 62 -2.53 -32.52 -19.14
N GLU A 63 -1.39 -32.16 -18.54
CA GLU A 63 -1.27 -31.70 -17.16
C GLU A 63 -1.91 -30.31 -17.02
N ASP A 64 -3.07 -30.27 -16.38
CA ASP A 64 -3.64 -29.08 -15.77
C ASP A 64 -3.00 -28.99 -14.38
N VAL A 65 -2.06 -28.07 -14.18
CA VAL A 65 -1.33 -27.89 -12.92
C VAL A 65 -2.25 -27.17 -11.92
N GLY A 66 -3.27 -27.89 -11.46
CA GLY A 66 -3.95 -27.57 -10.22
C GLY A 66 -3.06 -28.01 -9.07
N VAL A 67 -2.37 -27.07 -8.43
CA VAL A 67 -1.66 -27.33 -7.16
C VAL A 67 -2.70 -27.71 -6.11
N VAL A 68 -2.94 -29.00 -5.96
CA VAL A 68 -3.63 -29.56 -4.80
C VAL A 68 -2.62 -29.47 -3.65
N LEU A 69 -2.78 -28.48 -2.78
CA LEU A 69 -2.05 -28.43 -1.52
C LEU A 69 -2.28 -29.75 -0.77
N PRO A 70 -1.23 -30.52 -0.43
CA PRO A 70 -1.39 -31.75 0.33
C PRO A 70 -2.03 -31.43 1.70
N GLU A 71 -3.09 -32.16 2.08
CA GLU A 71 -3.76 -32.11 3.39
C GLU A 71 -2.84 -32.41 4.61
N LYS A 72 -1.52 -32.44 4.42
CA LYS A 72 -0.50 -32.74 5.44
C LYS A 72 0.39 -31.56 5.85
N LEU A 73 0.17 -30.35 5.31
CA LEU A 73 0.94 -29.15 5.68
C LEU A 73 0.20 -28.14 6.58
N VAL A 74 -1.00 -28.48 7.07
CA VAL A 74 -1.67 -27.74 8.16
C VAL A 74 -1.16 -28.26 9.51
N GLN A 75 0.16 -28.28 9.69
CA GLN A 75 0.76 -28.40 11.02
C GLN A 75 0.76 -27.01 11.66
N ASN A 76 0.52 -26.97 12.98
CA ASN A 76 0.31 -25.81 13.86
C ASN A 76 1.44 -24.76 13.93
N ASP A 77 2.25 -24.61 12.88
CA ASP A 77 3.45 -23.78 12.88
C ASP A 77 3.19 -22.37 12.32
N SER A 78 1.97 -21.85 12.46
CA SER A 78 1.71 -20.45 12.15
C SER A 78 2.31 -19.57 13.25
N LEU A 79 3.27 -18.72 12.89
CA LEU A 79 3.97 -17.87 13.83
C LEU A 79 3.93 -16.43 13.32
N LEU A 80 3.40 -15.52 14.12
CA LEU A 80 3.47 -14.08 13.86
C LEU A 80 4.32 -13.43 14.95
N GLU A 81 5.51 -12.97 14.56
CA GLU A 81 6.46 -12.30 15.43
C GLU A 81 6.54 -10.83 15.04
N PHE A 82 6.41 -9.95 16.03
CA PHE A 82 6.74 -8.56 15.84
C PHE A 82 8.26 -8.39 15.65
N VAL A 83 8.67 -7.58 14.67
CA VAL A 83 10.09 -7.33 14.37
C VAL A 83 10.44 -5.89 14.65
N THR A 84 11.30 -5.68 15.64
CA THR A 84 11.98 -4.39 15.85
C THR A 84 13.49 -4.58 15.81
N ARG A 85 14.18 -3.61 15.19
CA ARG A 85 15.64 -3.52 15.24
C ARG A 85 16.14 -2.82 16.51
N ASN A 86 15.24 -2.23 17.31
CA ASN A 86 15.56 -1.58 18.59
C ASN A 86 14.78 -2.24 19.74
N PRO A 87 15.40 -2.99 20.67
CA PRO A 87 14.68 -3.66 21.77
C PRO A 87 14.05 -2.71 22.81
N GLN A 88 14.46 -1.44 22.88
CA GLN A 88 13.81 -0.44 23.75
C GLN A 88 12.41 -0.05 23.25
N PHE A 89 12.03 -0.55 22.08
CA PHE A 89 10.78 -0.32 21.36
C PHE A 89 9.58 -1.10 21.90
N ILE A 90 9.78 -2.06 22.82
CA ILE A 90 8.72 -2.97 23.26
C ILE A 90 7.47 -2.18 23.71
N TYR A 91 6.42 -2.31 22.88
CA TYR A 91 4.99 -2.16 23.15
C TYR A 91 4.53 -0.92 23.92
N GLN A 92 4.12 0.13 23.17
CA GLN A 92 3.41 1.27 23.74
C GLN A 92 2.22 1.76 22.89
N SER A 93 1.98 1.16 21.72
CA SER A 93 0.80 1.47 20.90
C SER A 93 -0.17 0.31 20.98
N HIS A 94 -1.22 0.49 21.77
CA HIS A 94 -2.35 -0.41 21.91
C HIS A 94 -2.99 -0.73 20.57
N ILE A 95 -3.06 0.21 19.62
CA ILE A 95 -3.67 -0.05 18.31
C ILE A 95 -2.85 -1.06 17.48
N ILE A 96 -1.51 -0.94 17.49
CA ILE A 96 -0.62 -1.89 16.80
C ILE A 96 -0.60 -3.24 17.50
N GLU A 97 -0.56 -3.24 18.84
CA GLU A 97 -0.64 -4.45 19.67
C GLU A 97 -1.92 -5.22 19.41
N ASP A 98 -3.05 -4.51 19.42
CA ASP A 98 -4.36 -5.09 19.18
C ASP A 98 -4.48 -5.67 17.78
N MET A 99 -3.99 -4.96 16.75
CA MET A 99 -3.90 -5.47 15.39
C MET A 99 -3.08 -6.77 15.33
N ILE A 100 -1.85 -6.78 15.85
CA ILE A 100 -0.98 -7.97 15.83
C ILE A 100 -1.62 -9.12 16.61
N ARG A 101 -2.21 -8.86 17.77
CA ARG A 101 -2.90 -9.85 18.60
C ARG A 101 -4.07 -10.48 17.83
N GLN A 102 -4.95 -9.67 17.24
CA GLN A 102 -6.10 -10.18 16.49
C GLN A 102 -5.66 -11.00 15.26
N THR A 103 -4.64 -10.55 14.53
CA THR A 103 -4.04 -11.29 13.41
C THR A 103 -3.48 -12.63 13.86
N SER A 104 -2.74 -12.66 14.98
CA SER A 104 -2.18 -13.88 15.56
C SER A 104 -3.26 -14.86 16.02
N GLU A 105 -4.33 -14.36 16.64
CA GLU A 105 -5.49 -15.16 17.03
C GLU A 105 -6.21 -15.76 15.82
N GLY A 106 -6.31 -15.04 14.70
CA GLY A 106 -6.82 -15.56 13.44
C GLY A 106 -6.01 -16.75 12.94
N LEU A 107 -4.70 -16.57 12.83
CA LEU A 107 -3.78 -17.63 12.37
C LEU A 107 -3.81 -18.86 13.29
N THR A 108 -3.79 -18.65 14.60
CA THR A 108 -3.85 -19.73 15.61
C THR A 108 -5.16 -20.51 15.53
N ASN A 109 -6.26 -19.85 15.17
CA ASN A 109 -7.56 -20.48 14.94
C ASN A 109 -7.74 -21.00 13.50
N LEU A 110 -6.63 -21.29 12.81
CA LEU A 110 -6.59 -21.89 11.48
C LEU A 110 -7.30 -21.05 10.40
N ARG A 111 -7.32 -19.72 10.55
CA ARG A 111 -7.78 -18.81 9.50
C ARG A 111 -6.64 -18.56 8.53
N CYS A 112 -6.80 -19.07 7.31
CA CYS A 112 -5.81 -18.89 6.27
C CYS A 112 -5.80 -17.43 5.79
N PRO A 113 -4.62 -16.81 5.61
CA PRO A 113 -4.48 -15.57 4.86
C PRO A 113 -5.12 -15.69 3.48
N ILE A 114 -5.89 -14.68 3.09
CA ILE A 114 -6.55 -14.63 1.78
C ILE A 114 -5.71 -13.75 0.87
N ARG A 115 -5.11 -14.32 -0.18
CA ARG A 115 -4.31 -13.55 -1.13
C ARG A 115 -5.21 -12.64 -1.97
N SER A 116 -4.83 -11.38 -2.13
CA SER A 116 -5.43 -10.46 -3.09
C SER A 116 -5.25 -10.99 -4.52
N SER A 117 -6.28 -10.85 -5.35
CA SER A 117 -6.18 -11.05 -6.80
C SER A 117 -5.68 -9.81 -7.55
N GLU A 118 -5.67 -8.66 -6.87
CA GLU A 118 -5.26 -7.36 -7.41
C GLU A 118 -3.86 -6.97 -6.92
N GLY A 119 -3.18 -6.13 -7.70
CA GLY A 119 -1.82 -5.69 -7.45
C GLY A 119 -0.77 -6.47 -8.23
N THR A 120 0.50 -6.10 -8.03
CA THR A 120 1.65 -6.66 -8.74
C THR A 120 2.55 -7.54 -7.86
N GLY A 121 2.28 -7.59 -6.56
CA GLY A 121 3.00 -8.37 -5.56
C GLY A 121 2.07 -9.09 -4.59
N GLY A 122 2.65 -9.81 -3.63
CA GLY A 122 1.91 -10.51 -2.59
C GLY A 122 1.26 -9.56 -1.58
N ALA A 123 -0.07 -9.57 -1.51
CA ALA A 123 -0.85 -8.92 -0.46
C ALA A 123 -1.87 -9.90 0.11
N TYR A 124 -1.95 -9.99 1.43
CA TYR A 124 -2.76 -11.00 2.12
C TYR A 124 -3.69 -10.35 3.14
N PHE A 125 -5.00 -10.55 2.97
CA PHE A 125 -6.00 -10.18 3.95
C PHE A 125 -5.95 -11.18 5.11
N MET A 126 -5.69 -10.67 6.31
CA MET A 126 -5.58 -11.45 7.53
C MET A 126 -6.88 -11.32 8.34
N GLN A 127 -7.40 -12.44 8.80
CA GLN A 127 -8.69 -12.50 9.47
C GLN A 127 -8.54 -12.49 11.00
N ASN A 128 -9.59 -12.10 11.71
CA ASN A 128 -9.70 -12.33 13.16
C ASN A 128 -9.92 -13.81 13.50
N SER A 129 -10.02 -14.15 14.78
CA SER A 129 -10.23 -15.53 15.27
C SER A 129 -11.48 -16.23 14.70
N THR A 130 -12.58 -15.51 14.54
CA THR A 130 -13.85 -16.04 14.03
C THR A 130 -13.86 -16.17 12.50
N GLY A 131 -12.99 -15.45 11.79
CA GLY A 131 -12.93 -15.43 10.33
C GLY A 131 -14.01 -14.57 9.69
N ASP A 132 -14.76 -13.78 10.45
CA ASP A 132 -15.85 -12.93 9.95
C ASP A 132 -15.40 -11.51 9.56
N LYS A 133 -14.20 -11.10 9.99
CA LYS A 133 -13.61 -9.79 9.69
C LYS A 133 -12.17 -9.90 9.24
N ILE A 134 -11.78 -9.02 8.32
CA ILE A 134 -10.38 -8.72 8.03
C ILE A 134 -9.89 -7.70 9.05
N VAL A 135 -8.74 -7.96 9.67
CA VAL A 135 -8.14 -7.09 10.70
C VAL A 135 -6.89 -6.37 10.21
N SER A 136 -6.16 -6.97 9.27
CA SER A 136 -4.93 -6.41 8.72
C SER A 136 -4.63 -6.93 7.32
N ILE A 137 -3.79 -6.20 6.59
CA ILE A 137 -3.17 -6.63 5.35
C ILE A 137 -1.70 -6.91 5.62
N PHE A 138 -1.21 -8.08 5.24
CA PHE A 138 0.20 -8.43 5.26
C PHE A 138 0.79 -8.40 3.84
N LYS A 139 1.87 -7.65 3.64
CA LYS A 139 2.62 -7.59 2.37
C LYS A 139 4.06 -8.10 2.60
N PRO A 140 4.37 -9.36 2.21
CA PRO A 140 5.72 -9.91 2.36
C PRO A 140 6.71 -9.22 1.41
N ALA A 141 7.87 -8.83 1.94
CA ALA A 141 8.91 -8.14 1.19
C ALA A 141 9.49 -9.00 0.04
N ASP A 142 9.58 -10.31 0.25
CA ASP A 142 10.07 -11.26 -0.77
C ASP A 142 9.06 -11.57 -1.86
N GLU A 143 7.82 -11.10 -1.73
CA GLU A 143 6.74 -11.24 -2.72
C GLU A 143 6.43 -9.94 -3.46
N GLU A 144 7.21 -8.88 -3.23
CA GLU A 144 7.10 -7.60 -3.94
C GLU A 144 7.33 -7.79 -5.45
N PRO A 145 6.91 -6.83 -6.29
CA PRO A 145 7.26 -6.83 -7.72
C PRO A 145 8.78 -6.93 -7.91
N ASN A 146 9.20 -7.81 -8.82
CA ASN A 146 10.60 -8.15 -9.11
C ASN A 146 11.38 -8.79 -7.94
N ALA A 147 10.72 -9.17 -6.84
CA ALA A 147 11.33 -9.94 -5.75
C ALA A 147 11.34 -11.45 -6.05
N GLU A 148 12.18 -12.19 -5.33
CA GLU A 148 12.46 -13.62 -5.55
C GLU A 148 11.21 -14.50 -5.58
N ASN A 149 10.25 -14.26 -4.68
CA ASN A 149 9.06 -15.09 -4.48
C ASN A 149 7.79 -14.39 -4.96
N ASN A 150 7.88 -13.50 -5.95
CA ASN A 150 6.70 -12.82 -6.49
C ASN A 150 5.66 -13.82 -7.03
N PRO A 151 4.39 -13.76 -6.57
CA PRO A 151 3.36 -14.74 -6.92
C PRO A 151 2.85 -14.64 -8.37
N HIS A 152 3.17 -13.56 -9.08
CA HIS A 152 2.73 -13.32 -10.46
C HIS A 152 3.79 -13.66 -11.51
N GLY A 153 4.95 -14.20 -11.10
CA GLY A 153 6.00 -14.66 -12.02
C GLY A 153 6.69 -13.52 -12.78
N LEU A 154 6.66 -12.29 -12.25
CA LEU A 154 7.48 -11.19 -12.75
C LEU A 154 8.95 -11.60 -12.61
N VAL A 155 9.72 -11.52 -13.71
CA VAL A 155 11.11 -11.94 -13.73
C VAL A 155 11.90 -11.10 -12.73
N ALA A 156 12.49 -11.75 -11.73
CA ALA A 156 13.36 -11.09 -10.77
C ALA A 156 14.47 -10.35 -11.52
N SER A 157 14.68 -9.08 -11.19
CA SER A 157 15.80 -8.32 -11.77
C SER A 157 17.10 -9.03 -11.40
N SER A 158 18.02 -9.16 -12.36
CA SER A 158 19.18 -10.06 -12.25
C SER A 158 20.10 -9.81 -11.04
N ASN A 159 19.94 -8.68 -10.33
CA ASN A 159 20.77 -8.27 -9.20
C ASN A 159 19.97 -7.56 -8.06
N GLY A 160 18.63 -7.57 -8.08
CA GLY A 160 17.83 -6.81 -7.08
C GLY A 160 18.02 -5.28 -7.16
N GLU A 161 18.46 -4.76 -8.30
CA GLU A 161 18.97 -3.38 -8.40
C GLU A 161 17.88 -2.30 -8.50
N GLU A 162 16.75 -2.56 -9.15
CA GLU A 162 15.69 -1.56 -9.36
C GLU A 162 14.29 -2.19 -9.27
N GLY A 163 13.40 -1.57 -8.49
CA GLY A 163 11.99 -1.93 -8.37
C GLY A 163 11.18 -1.48 -9.60
N LEU A 164 9.84 -1.47 -9.49
CA LEU A 164 8.98 -0.96 -10.58
C LEU A 164 9.12 0.55 -10.82
N LYS A 165 9.60 1.29 -9.81
CA LYS A 165 9.80 2.74 -9.85
C LYS A 165 11.28 3.05 -9.70
N LYS A 166 11.79 3.97 -10.52
CA LYS A 166 13.18 4.40 -10.48
C LYS A 166 13.56 4.96 -9.12
N GLY A 167 14.75 4.59 -8.66
CA GLY A 167 15.23 4.95 -7.33
C GLY A 167 14.57 4.19 -6.19
N THR A 168 13.81 3.13 -6.47
CA THR A 168 13.36 2.15 -5.46
C THR A 168 13.98 0.79 -5.74
N LYS A 169 14.06 -0.08 -4.72
CA LYS A 169 14.61 -1.44 -4.84
C LYS A 169 13.56 -2.46 -4.44
N ALA A 170 13.58 -3.62 -5.07
CA ALA A 170 12.71 -4.73 -4.71
C ALA A 170 13.01 -5.20 -3.28
N GLY A 171 11.96 -5.44 -2.48
CA GLY A 171 12.06 -5.88 -1.08
C GLY A 171 12.22 -4.73 -0.08
N GLU A 172 12.23 -3.47 -0.52
CA GLU A 172 12.24 -2.30 0.35
C GLU A 172 10.85 -1.64 0.51
N GLY A 173 9.82 -2.13 -0.18
CA GLY A 173 8.46 -1.57 -0.09
C GLY A 173 7.87 -1.73 1.31
N ALA A 174 8.04 -2.89 1.93
CA ALA A 174 7.54 -3.17 3.28
C ALA A 174 8.04 -2.16 4.34
N ILE A 175 9.32 -1.76 4.29
CA ILE A 175 9.82 -0.76 5.24
C ILE A 175 9.26 0.63 4.93
N ARG A 176 9.10 0.99 3.65
CA ARG A 176 8.53 2.27 3.21
C ARG A 176 7.07 2.44 3.68
N GLU A 177 6.29 1.35 3.70
CA GLU A 177 4.95 1.33 4.29
C GLU A 177 4.94 1.70 5.78
N VAL A 178 5.85 1.09 6.56
CA VAL A 178 6.00 1.40 7.99
C VAL A 178 6.42 2.85 8.20
N VAL A 179 7.32 3.33 7.36
CA VAL A 179 7.85 4.69 7.41
C VAL A 179 6.76 5.72 7.12
N ALA A 180 5.91 5.48 6.12
CA ALA A 180 4.80 6.37 5.81
C ALA A 180 3.89 6.55 7.03
N TYR A 181 3.59 5.47 7.75
CA TYR A 181 2.86 5.56 9.02
C TYR A 181 3.64 6.36 10.08
N LEU A 182 4.94 6.10 10.25
CA LEU A 182 5.78 6.78 11.24
C LEU A 182 5.89 8.31 11.00
N LEU A 183 5.98 8.73 9.74
CA LEU A 183 6.13 10.13 9.33
C LEU A 183 4.80 10.86 9.11
N ASP A 184 3.68 10.15 9.19
CA ASP A 184 2.34 10.75 9.24
C ASP A 184 2.04 11.25 10.65
N HIS A 185 2.52 12.45 11.00
CA HIS A 185 2.38 12.98 12.35
C HIS A 185 0.97 13.50 12.65
N PRO A 186 0.47 13.34 13.88
CA PRO A 186 -0.77 13.99 14.30
C PRO A 186 -0.62 15.51 14.37
N ILE A 187 -1.75 16.24 14.34
CA ILE A 187 -1.76 17.70 14.53
C ILE A 187 -1.17 18.06 15.90
N ASN A 188 -0.29 19.07 15.93
CA ASN A 188 0.35 19.63 17.14
C ASN A 188 1.23 18.67 17.95
N LYS A 189 1.53 17.47 17.45
CA LYS A 189 2.40 16.51 18.14
C LYS A 189 3.22 15.70 17.15
N ARG A 190 4.39 15.24 17.58
CA ARG A 190 5.13 14.22 16.84
C ARG A 190 4.49 12.86 17.05
N ARG A 191 4.46 12.05 15.98
CA ARG A 191 4.11 10.64 16.13
C ARG A 191 5.20 9.98 16.95
N SER A 192 4.76 9.31 18.00
CA SER A 192 5.58 8.37 18.75
C SER A 192 4.69 7.20 19.10
N PHE A 193 5.28 6.04 19.40
CA PHE A 193 4.50 4.88 19.84
C PHE A 193 3.74 5.12 21.16
N LYS A 194 4.03 6.20 21.91
CA LYS A 194 3.25 6.65 23.08
C LYS A 194 2.04 7.51 22.74
N ASN A 195 1.98 8.06 21.53
CA ASN A 195 1.01 9.05 21.13
C ASN A 195 0.19 8.51 19.96
N GLU A 196 -0.92 7.87 20.29
CA GLU A 196 -1.82 7.17 19.37
C GLU A 196 -2.73 8.10 18.55
N GLY A 197 -2.39 9.38 18.45
CA GLY A 197 -3.13 10.31 17.61
C GLY A 197 -3.19 9.83 16.17
N THR A 198 -4.38 9.95 15.57
CA THR A 198 -4.55 9.80 14.12
C THR A 198 -3.60 10.75 13.41
N GLY A 199 -2.87 10.24 12.43
CA GLY A 199 -1.95 11.06 11.66
C GLY A 199 -2.68 12.08 10.83
N PHE A 200 -1.98 13.13 10.43
CA PHE A 200 -2.55 14.21 9.66
C PHE A 200 -3.17 13.70 8.35
N ALA A 201 -2.46 12.84 7.61
CA ALA A 201 -2.93 12.21 6.39
C ALA A 201 -3.87 11.02 6.67
N GLY A 202 -3.69 10.35 7.81
CA GLY A 202 -4.51 9.21 8.22
C GLY A 202 -4.02 7.89 7.66
N VAL A 203 -2.70 7.71 7.53
CA VAL A 203 -2.10 6.42 7.16
C VAL A 203 -2.49 5.38 8.21
N PRO A 204 -3.05 4.23 7.82
CA PRO A 204 -3.43 3.21 8.78
C PRO A 204 -2.23 2.71 9.58
N PRO A 205 -2.42 2.34 10.87
CA PRO A 205 -1.38 1.76 11.71
C PRO A 205 -0.63 0.64 10.98
N THR A 206 0.67 0.81 10.80
CA THR A 206 1.51 -0.12 10.02
C THR A 206 2.76 -0.49 10.79
N SER A 207 3.11 -1.78 10.79
CA SER A 207 4.26 -2.31 11.52
C SER A 207 5.03 -3.34 10.73
N MET A 208 6.32 -3.52 11.03
CA MET A 208 7.13 -4.60 10.47
C MET A 208 6.90 -5.87 11.28
N VAL A 209 6.58 -6.97 10.61
CA VAL A 209 6.39 -8.28 11.24
C VAL A 209 7.12 -9.36 10.47
N LYS A 210 7.34 -10.48 11.14
CA LYS A 210 7.77 -11.74 10.57
C LYS A 210 6.64 -12.73 10.73
N CYS A 211 6.13 -13.26 9.63
CA CYS A 211 5.00 -14.17 9.63
C CYS A 211 5.37 -15.48 8.92
N LEU A 212 5.14 -16.60 9.58
CA LEU A 212 5.22 -17.94 9.01
C LEU A 212 3.80 -18.45 8.79
N HIS A 213 3.46 -18.76 7.54
CA HIS A 213 2.20 -19.41 7.20
C HIS A 213 2.31 -20.09 5.83
N ALA A 214 1.77 -21.30 5.70
CA ALA A 214 1.83 -22.09 4.46
C ALA A 214 1.01 -21.50 3.30
N GLY A 215 0.07 -20.60 3.62
CA GLY A 215 -0.77 -19.88 2.64
C GLY A 215 -0.06 -18.73 1.90
N PHE A 216 1.17 -18.38 2.28
CA PHE A 216 1.98 -17.43 1.51
C PHE A 216 2.66 -18.11 0.32
N ASN A 217 3.26 -17.33 -0.59
CA ASN A 217 3.88 -17.90 -1.78
C ASN A 217 5.28 -18.43 -1.47
N HIS A 218 5.42 -19.75 -1.35
CA HIS A 218 6.69 -20.43 -1.12
C HIS A 218 7.03 -21.32 -2.33
N PRO A 219 8.12 -21.07 -3.08
CA PRO A 219 8.50 -21.96 -4.19
C PRO A 219 9.07 -23.30 -3.71
N GLU A 220 9.62 -23.36 -2.50
CA GLU A 220 10.19 -24.56 -1.89
C GLU A 220 9.58 -24.82 -0.49
N GLU A 221 10.38 -24.65 0.56
CA GLU A 221 9.98 -24.84 1.96
C GLU A 221 9.20 -23.64 2.50
N CYS A 222 8.22 -23.91 3.36
CA CYS A 222 7.50 -22.89 4.11
C CYS A 222 8.46 -22.16 5.06
N LYS A 223 8.79 -20.91 4.75
CA LYS A 223 9.72 -20.07 5.54
C LYS A 223 8.98 -18.87 6.13
N ALA A 224 9.50 -18.35 7.24
CA ALA A 224 8.95 -17.14 7.82
C ALA A 224 9.33 -15.95 6.92
N LYS A 225 8.35 -15.13 6.56
CA LYS A 225 8.51 -13.98 5.67
C LYS A 225 8.47 -12.68 6.47
N PHE A 226 9.35 -11.75 6.14
CA PHE A 226 9.32 -10.39 6.67
C PHE A 226 8.42 -9.52 5.79
N GLY A 227 7.65 -8.63 6.37
CA GLY A 227 6.75 -7.76 5.61
C GLY A 227 6.05 -6.72 6.46
N SER A 228 5.35 -5.81 5.79
CA SER A 228 4.50 -4.84 6.48
C SER A 228 3.16 -5.47 6.84
N LEU A 229 2.72 -5.21 8.07
CA LEU A 229 1.37 -5.51 8.56
C LEU A 229 0.66 -4.19 8.79
N GLN A 230 -0.33 -3.89 7.95
CA GLN A 230 -1.11 -2.66 8.00
C GLN A 230 -2.53 -2.95 8.48
N LYS A 231 -3.07 -2.12 9.38
CA LYS A 231 -4.43 -2.28 9.89
C LYS A 231 -5.42 -2.15 8.74
N PHE A 232 -6.34 -3.08 8.65
CA PHE A 232 -7.42 -3.00 7.66
C PHE A 232 -8.38 -1.87 8.05
N VAL A 233 -8.82 -1.09 7.07
CA VAL A 233 -9.77 0.00 7.26
C VAL A 233 -11.04 -0.33 6.49
N GLU A 234 -12.18 -0.35 7.18
CA GLU A 234 -13.48 -0.47 6.53
C GLU A 234 -13.73 0.73 5.61
N ASN A 235 -14.07 0.44 4.36
CA ASN A 235 -14.13 1.40 3.28
C ASN A 235 -15.21 1.01 2.26
N TYR A 236 -15.54 1.96 1.37
CA TYR A 236 -16.54 1.84 0.31
C TYR A 236 -15.89 1.64 -1.07
N GLY A 237 -14.62 1.24 -1.13
CA GLY A 237 -13.83 1.17 -2.36
C GLY A 237 -12.76 2.26 -2.45
N SER A 238 -12.02 2.25 -3.56
CA SER A 238 -10.99 3.24 -3.86
C SER A 238 -11.56 4.45 -4.61
N CYS A 239 -10.76 5.50 -4.75
CA CYS A 239 -11.13 6.66 -5.55
C CYS A 239 -11.19 6.38 -7.07
N GLU A 240 -10.78 5.21 -7.57
CA GLU A 240 -10.94 4.86 -9.00
C GLU A 240 -12.41 4.70 -9.40
N GLU A 241 -13.25 4.30 -8.45
CA GLU A 241 -14.68 4.05 -8.68
C GLU A 241 -15.54 5.32 -8.50
N MET A 242 -14.96 6.42 -7.99
CA MET A 242 -15.70 7.65 -7.67
C MET A 242 -15.02 8.90 -8.25
N GLY A 243 -15.80 9.76 -8.89
CA GLY A 243 -15.31 11.05 -9.38
C GLY A 243 -14.91 12.00 -8.23
N PRO A 244 -13.80 12.76 -8.36
CA PRO A 244 -13.21 13.50 -7.25
C PRO A 244 -14.00 14.72 -6.78
N CYS A 245 -15.04 15.15 -7.51
CA CYS A 245 -15.77 16.40 -7.24
C CYS A 245 -16.43 16.47 -5.84
N ASN A 246 -16.69 15.33 -5.21
CA ASN A 246 -17.36 15.27 -3.90
C ASN A 246 -16.39 15.15 -2.71
N PHE A 247 -15.07 15.06 -2.96
CA PHE A 247 -14.11 14.91 -1.87
C PHE A 247 -13.91 16.23 -1.11
N PRO A 248 -13.94 16.22 0.24
CA PRO A 248 -13.62 17.40 1.01
C PRO A 248 -12.20 17.90 0.72
N VAL A 249 -12.03 19.22 0.64
CA VAL A 249 -10.76 19.86 0.30
C VAL A 249 -9.65 19.47 1.27
N HIS A 250 -9.95 19.46 2.57
CA HIS A 250 -8.99 19.10 3.60
C HIS A 250 -8.50 17.64 3.49
N GLU A 251 -9.34 16.73 3.01
CA GLU A 251 -8.99 15.32 2.82
C GLU A 251 -8.02 15.11 1.64
N VAL A 252 -8.11 15.95 0.61
CA VAL A 252 -7.12 15.94 -0.50
C VAL A 252 -5.82 16.61 -0.04
N HIS A 253 -5.91 17.72 0.69
CA HIS A 253 -4.74 18.46 1.19
C HIS A 253 -3.89 17.63 2.16
N LYS A 254 -4.50 16.83 3.02
CA LYS A 254 -3.73 15.99 3.95
C LYS A 254 -2.89 14.92 3.24
N ILE A 255 -3.43 14.32 2.17
CA ILE A 255 -2.73 13.34 1.34
C ILE A 255 -1.62 14.03 0.56
N SER A 256 -1.90 15.21 -0.03
CA SER A 256 -0.89 15.93 -0.82
C SER A 256 0.35 16.27 0.01
N ILE A 257 0.17 16.65 1.27
CA ILE A 257 1.30 16.98 2.17
C ILE A 257 2.18 15.77 2.44
N LEU A 258 1.58 14.61 2.72
CA LEU A 258 2.36 13.40 2.95
C LEU A 258 3.06 12.94 1.66
N ASP A 259 2.35 12.90 0.54
CA ASP A 259 2.91 12.43 -0.73
C ASP A 259 4.01 13.35 -1.26
N ILE A 260 3.86 14.68 -1.12
CA ILE A 260 4.92 15.65 -1.45
C ILE A 260 6.14 15.36 -0.57
N ARG A 261 6.00 15.30 0.76
CA ARG A 261 7.13 15.04 1.67
C ARG A 261 7.83 13.74 1.36
N MET A 262 7.08 12.71 1.03
CA MET A 262 7.62 11.39 0.78
C MET A 262 8.00 11.19 -0.69
N ALA A 263 7.82 12.18 -1.57
CA ALA A 263 8.09 12.07 -3.00
C ALA A 263 7.49 10.78 -3.59
N ASN A 264 6.20 10.53 -3.30
CA ASN A 264 5.54 9.27 -3.66
C ASN A 264 5.57 9.05 -5.18
N ALA A 265 6.11 7.91 -5.62
CA ALA A 265 6.24 7.57 -7.03
C ALA A 265 5.03 6.78 -7.60
N ASP A 266 4.00 6.54 -6.78
CA ASP A 266 2.86 5.70 -7.17
C ASP A 266 1.54 6.10 -6.51
N ARG A 267 1.30 7.40 -6.29
CA ARG A 267 -0.03 7.83 -5.82
C ARG A 267 -1.02 7.90 -6.99
N HIS A 268 -1.72 6.81 -7.24
CA HIS A 268 -2.93 6.76 -8.07
C HIS A 268 -4.22 6.71 -7.23
N ALA A 269 -5.38 6.86 -7.87
CA ALA A 269 -6.68 6.88 -7.19
C ALA A 269 -7.00 5.53 -6.49
N GLY A 270 -6.49 4.41 -7.01
CA GLY A 270 -6.61 3.09 -6.40
C GLY A 270 -5.93 2.98 -5.03
N ASN A 271 -4.91 3.80 -4.80
CA ASN A 271 -4.16 3.85 -3.53
C ASN A 271 -4.78 4.83 -2.51
N ILE A 272 -6.00 5.32 -2.76
CA ILE A 272 -6.74 6.17 -1.84
C ILE A 272 -8.11 5.54 -1.61
N LEU A 273 -8.36 5.08 -0.39
CA LEU A 273 -9.64 4.51 -0.01
C LEU A 273 -10.64 5.59 0.39
N ILE A 274 -11.92 5.33 0.14
CA ILE A 274 -13.03 6.16 0.58
C ILE A 274 -13.68 5.49 1.79
N SER A 275 -13.64 6.16 2.93
CA SER A 275 -14.42 5.82 4.11
C SER A 275 -15.40 6.95 4.44
N LYS A 276 -16.16 6.81 5.52
CA LYS A 276 -17.13 7.81 5.96
C LYS A 276 -16.97 8.05 7.45
N ASP A 277 -16.89 9.31 7.83
CA ASP A 277 -17.03 9.71 9.23
C ASP A 277 -18.49 9.44 9.64
N GLU A 278 -18.72 8.47 10.53
CA GLU A 278 -20.06 8.09 10.98
C GLU A 278 -20.79 9.24 11.71
N GLU A 279 -20.05 10.12 12.38
CA GLU A 279 -20.61 11.23 13.14
C GLU A 279 -21.03 12.38 12.23
N LYS A 280 -20.17 12.74 11.25
CA LYS A 280 -20.40 13.89 10.36
C LYS A 280 -21.03 13.53 9.02
N GLY A 281 -21.04 12.25 8.68
CA GLY A 281 -21.50 11.73 7.41
C GLY A 281 -20.67 12.18 6.20
N GLN A 282 -19.47 12.73 6.42
CA GLN A 282 -18.58 13.21 5.36
C GLN A 282 -17.62 12.12 4.90
N TYR A 283 -17.20 12.18 3.63
CA TYR A 283 -16.17 11.28 3.12
C TYR A 283 -14.84 11.53 3.82
N VAL A 284 -14.17 10.44 4.17
CA VAL A 284 -12.80 10.42 4.68
C VAL A 284 -11.93 9.67 3.68
N LEU A 285 -10.85 10.28 3.23
CA LEU A 285 -9.87 9.66 2.36
C LEU A 285 -8.75 9.05 3.19
N VAL A 286 -8.41 7.79 2.90
CA VAL A 286 -7.39 7.04 3.62
C VAL A 286 -6.30 6.64 2.63
N PRO A 287 -5.11 7.25 2.69
CA PRO A 287 -4.00 6.86 1.83
C PRO A 287 -3.46 5.51 2.28
N ILE A 288 -3.32 4.59 1.33
CA ILE A 288 -2.69 3.28 1.51
C ILE A 288 -1.56 3.10 0.49
N ASP A 289 -0.86 1.98 0.55
CA ASP A 289 0.13 1.59 -0.44
C ASP A 289 1.27 2.59 -0.67
N HIS A 290 2.16 2.71 0.30
CA HIS A 290 3.31 3.61 0.28
C HIS A 290 4.62 2.91 -0.08
N GLY A 291 4.55 1.71 -0.67
CA GLY A 291 5.73 0.91 -1.02
C GLY A 291 6.73 1.63 -1.93
N TYR A 292 6.28 2.63 -2.70
CA TYR A 292 7.12 3.42 -3.62
C TYR A 292 7.36 4.87 -3.17
N CYS A 293 7.32 5.13 -1.86
CA CYS A 293 7.68 6.43 -1.29
C CYS A 293 9.16 6.51 -0.90
N LEU A 294 9.73 7.73 -0.82
CA LEU A 294 11.14 8.06 -0.58
C LEU A 294 12.15 7.46 -1.57
N PRO A 295 11.93 7.56 -2.90
CA PRO A 295 12.89 7.10 -3.89
C PRO A 295 14.25 7.83 -3.80
N GLU A 296 15.30 7.23 -4.36
CA GLU A 296 16.62 7.86 -4.52
C GLU A 296 16.64 8.99 -5.57
N SER A 297 15.58 9.15 -6.37
CA SER A 297 15.41 10.19 -7.39
C SER A 297 13.95 10.66 -7.47
N PHE A 298 13.70 11.82 -8.09
CA PHE A 298 12.35 12.38 -8.27
C PHE A 298 11.70 12.00 -9.61
N GLU A 299 12.35 11.15 -10.41
CA GLU A 299 11.99 10.92 -11.81
C GLU A 299 10.56 10.38 -12.00
N ASP A 300 10.14 9.46 -11.13
CA ASP A 300 8.82 8.80 -11.20
C ASP A 300 7.80 9.37 -10.21
N CYS A 301 8.06 10.54 -9.59
CA CYS A 301 7.09 11.20 -8.70
C CYS A 301 5.75 11.39 -9.41
N THR A 302 4.69 10.79 -8.87
CA THR A 302 3.38 10.71 -9.53
C THR A 302 2.26 10.95 -8.51
N PHE A 303 1.42 11.95 -8.79
CA PHE A 303 0.34 12.39 -7.90
C PHE A 303 -0.98 12.56 -8.66
N GLU A 304 -1.89 11.60 -8.53
CA GLU A 304 -3.22 11.66 -9.17
C GLU A 304 -4.05 12.86 -8.68
N TRP A 305 -3.91 13.24 -7.41
CA TRP A 305 -4.66 14.36 -6.83
C TRP A 305 -4.32 15.72 -7.45
N LEU A 306 -3.24 15.84 -8.25
CA LEU A 306 -2.95 17.05 -9.03
C LEU A 306 -4.09 17.41 -9.99
N TYR A 307 -4.78 16.40 -10.52
CA TYR A 307 -5.85 16.60 -11.48
C TYR A 307 -7.20 16.91 -10.81
N TRP A 308 -7.27 16.85 -9.48
CA TRP A 308 -8.50 17.10 -8.74
C TRP A 308 -8.69 18.61 -8.46
N PRO A 309 -9.94 19.12 -8.50
CA PRO A 309 -10.20 20.55 -8.27
C PRO A 309 -9.69 21.06 -6.90
N GLN A 310 -9.72 20.21 -5.88
CA GLN A 310 -9.32 20.51 -4.51
C GLN A 310 -7.82 20.87 -4.40
N ALA A 311 -6.97 20.30 -5.25
CA ALA A 311 -5.54 20.59 -5.25
C ALA A 311 -5.22 22.02 -5.70
N ARG A 312 -6.14 22.69 -6.40
CA ARG A 312 -6.01 24.10 -6.82
C ARG A 312 -6.48 25.09 -5.75
N GLN A 313 -6.94 24.61 -4.60
CA GLN A 313 -7.33 25.46 -3.48
C GLN A 313 -6.16 25.66 -2.52
N SER A 314 -6.05 26.85 -1.93
CA SER A 314 -5.01 27.16 -0.95
C SER A 314 -5.17 26.34 0.32
N TYR A 315 -4.05 25.97 0.94
CA TYR A 315 -4.05 25.34 2.26
C TYR A 315 -4.74 26.23 3.31
N SER A 316 -5.47 25.61 4.24
CA SER A 316 -6.05 26.30 5.39
C SER A 316 -4.97 26.83 6.35
N PRO A 317 -5.25 27.84 7.19
CA PRO A 317 -4.31 28.31 8.21
C PRO A 317 -3.82 27.18 9.14
N GLU A 318 -4.71 26.26 9.51
CA GLU A 318 -4.39 25.10 10.34
C GLU A 318 -3.43 24.15 9.62
N THR A 319 -3.67 23.91 8.33
CA THR A 319 -2.80 23.10 7.47
C THR A 319 -1.42 23.75 7.29
N LEU A 320 -1.37 25.06 7.11
CA LEU A 320 -0.11 25.82 7.01
C LEU A 320 0.71 25.74 8.30
N ALA A 321 0.04 25.83 9.46
CA ALA A 321 0.69 25.64 10.76
C ALA A 321 1.27 24.23 10.90
N TYR A 322 0.53 23.21 10.46
CA TYR A 322 1.03 21.83 10.40
C TYR A 322 2.27 21.73 9.51
N ILE A 323 2.22 22.21 8.25
CA ILE A 323 3.35 22.19 7.31
C ILE A 323 4.59 22.87 7.92
N LYS A 324 4.40 24.05 8.53
CA LYS A 324 5.49 24.82 9.15
C LYS A 324 6.18 24.02 10.26
N SER A 325 5.44 23.20 10.99
CA SER A 325 5.96 22.36 12.07
C SER A 325 6.81 21.18 11.61
N LEU A 326 6.74 20.76 10.35
CA LEU A 326 7.45 19.56 9.86
C LEU A 326 8.96 19.79 9.79
N ASP A 327 9.76 18.78 10.17
CA ASP A 327 11.22 18.87 10.23
C ASP A 327 11.88 17.57 9.75
N ALA A 328 12.57 17.65 8.61
CA ALA A 328 13.18 16.49 7.97
C ALA A 328 14.34 15.89 8.78
N GLU A 329 15.11 16.68 9.54
CA GLU A 329 16.20 16.13 10.35
C GLU A 329 15.65 15.39 11.57
N GLU A 330 14.59 15.92 12.19
CA GLU A 330 13.88 15.23 13.27
C GLU A 330 13.25 13.93 12.77
N ASP A 331 12.66 13.94 11.57
CA ASP A 331 12.12 12.75 10.91
C ASP A 331 13.21 11.70 10.70
N ILE A 332 14.36 12.07 10.12
CA ILE A 332 15.47 11.15 9.85
C ILE A 332 16.01 10.58 11.17
N ALA A 333 16.18 11.41 12.19
CA ALA A 333 16.62 10.97 13.51
C ALA A 333 15.61 9.98 14.13
N THR A 334 14.31 10.26 13.95
CA THR A 334 13.21 9.40 14.41
C THR A 334 13.24 8.04 13.71
N LEU A 335 13.41 8.02 12.39
CA LEU A 335 13.53 6.79 11.61
C LEU A 335 14.75 5.95 12.04
N LYS A 336 15.89 6.61 12.22
CA LYS A 336 17.12 5.98 12.71
C LYS A 336 16.92 5.39 14.11
N PHE A 337 16.23 6.12 14.98
CA PHE A 337 15.86 5.64 16.32
C PHE A 337 14.99 4.37 16.25
N TYR A 338 14.08 4.29 15.27
CA TYR A 338 13.27 3.10 14.99
C TYR A 338 14.02 2.00 14.22
N GLY A 339 15.33 2.15 14.01
CA GLY A 339 16.20 1.14 13.42
C GLY A 339 16.23 1.13 11.88
N TRP A 340 15.68 2.15 11.25
CA TRP A 340 15.84 2.40 9.82
C TRP A 340 16.84 3.54 9.59
N ASP A 341 18.09 3.17 9.29
CA ASP A 341 19.08 4.14 8.84
C ASP A 341 18.80 4.48 7.38
N LEU A 342 18.15 5.62 7.17
CA LEU A 342 17.71 6.06 5.85
C LEU A 342 18.93 6.28 4.93
N PRO A 343 19.01 5.63 3.76
CA PRO A 343 20.12 5.86 2.84
C PRO A 343 20.25 7.33 2.48
N GLN A 344 21.49 7.81 2.33
CA GLN A 344 21.78 9.25 2.18
C GLN A 344 20.99 9.91 1.04
N LYS A 345 20.80 9.21 -0.09
CA LYS A 345 19.99 9.72 -1.21
C LYS A 345 18.51 9.83 -0.87
N CYS A 346 17.92 8.84 -0.21
CA CYS A 346 16.53 8.90 0.25
C CYS A 346 16.35 9.99 1.33
N ALA A 347 17.35 10.18 2.21
CA ALA A 347 17.36 11.25 3.18
C ALA A 347 17.43 12.63 2.51
N ARG A 348 18.22 12.77 1.44
CA ARG A 348 18.21 13.97 0.60
C ARG A 348 16.85 14.20 -0.04
N THR A 349 16.19 13.16 -0.56
CA THR A 349 14.82 13.25 -1.10
C THR A 349 13.88 13.86 -0.06
N LEU A 350 13.83 13.30 1.16
CA LEU A 350 12.98 13.80 2.25
C LEU A 350 13.28 15.25 2.64
N ARG A 351 14.56 15.64 2.71
CA ARG A 351 14.98 17.01 3.01
C ARG A 351 14.52 18.00 1.96
N VAL A 352 14.79 17.68 0.69
CA VAL A 352 14.47 18.54 -0.45
C VAL A 352 12.96 18.68 -0.63
N SER A 353 12.21 17.58 -0.54
CA SER A 353 10.76 17.59 -0.66
C SER A 353 10.08 18.34 0.48
N THR A 354 10.54 18.14 1.73
CA THR A 354 10.03 18.89 2.89
C THR A 354 10.36 20.38 2.76
N MET A 355 11.56 20.72 2.27
CA MET A 355 11.95 22.11 2.00
C MET A 355 11.04 22.74 0.94
N LEU A 356 10.79 22.06 -0.18
CA LEU A 356 9.89 22.51 -1.24
C LEU A 356 8.47 22.76 -0.71
N LEU A 357 7.93 21.80 0.06
CA LEU A 357 6.61 21.93 0.66
C LEU A 357 6.52 23.18 1.55
N LYS A 358 7.50 23.35 2.46
CA LYS A 358 7.49 24.47 3.41
C LYS A 358 7.62 25.81 2.70
N LYS A 359 8.58 25.96 1.79
CA LYS A 359 8.79 27.21 1.03
C LYS A 359 7.60 27.53 0.11
N GLY A 360 7.07 26.53 -0.58
CA GLY A 360 5.89 26.71 -1.43
C GLY A 360 4.65 27.12 -0.64
N ALA A 361 4.39 26.46 0.49
CA ALA A 361 3.27 26.78 1.36
C ALA A 361 3.40 28.19 2.00
N GLU A 362 4.60 28.60 2.40
CA GLU A 362 4.86 29.94 2.92
C GLU A 362 4.62 31.04 1.88
N GLN A 363 4.85 30.75 0.60
CA GLN A 363 4.52 31.65 -0.54
C GLN A 363 3.04 31.56 -0.98
N GLY A 364 2.20 30.84 -0.25
CA GLY A 364 0.78 30.67 -0.58
C GLY A 364 0.51 29.83 -1.83
N LEU A 365 1.48 29.04 -2.29
CA LEU A 365 1.29 28.13 -3.43
C LEU A 365 0.32 27.00 -3.06
N THR A 366 -0.48 26.60 -4.05
CA THR A 366 -1.46 25.52 -3.91
C THR A 366 -0.78 24.15 -3.93
N PRO A 367 -1.41 23.07 -3.40
CA PRO A 367 -0.94 21.71 -3.59
C PRO A 367 -0.62 21.38 -5.04
N TYR A 368 -1.48 21.83 -5.98
CA TYR A 368 -1.29 21.67 -7.41
C TYR A 368 0.05 22.25 -7.86
N THR A 369 0.31 23.52 -7.54
CA THR A 369 1.54 24.20 -7.94
C THR A 369 2.78 23.52 -7.36
N ILE A 370 2.75 23.13 -6.08
CA ILE A 370 3.88 22.49 -5.42
C ILE A 370 4.13 21.08 -6.00
N GLY A 371 3.09 20.27 -6.18
CA GLY A 371 3.23 18.94 -6.75
C GLY A 371 3.65 18.96 -8.23
N SER A 372 3.17 19.93 -9.03
CA SER A 372 3.60 20.11 -10.42
C SER A 372 5.09 20.48 -10.56
N ILE A 373 5.72 21.04 -9.52
CA ILE A 373 7.17 21.27 -9.52
C ILE A 373 7.94 19.95 -9.39
N MET A 374 7.35 18.95 -8.72
CA MET A 374 7.97 17.63 -8.50
C MET A 374 7.74 16.66 -9.65
N CYS A 375 6.56 16.69 -10.26
CA CYS A 375 6.20 15.76 -11.32
C CYS A 375 6.75 16.21 -12.68
N ARG A 376 7.19 15.24 -13.50
CA ARG A 376 7.55 15.50 -14.89
C ARG A 376 6.30 15.68 -15.75
N ASP A 377 6.31 16.66 -16.66
CA ASP A 377 5.24 16.83 -17.67
C ASP A 377 5.22 15.67 -18.68
N SER A 378 6.39 15.07 -18.94
CA SER A 378 6.57 13.93 -19.84
C SER A 378 7.84 13.18 -19.46
N LEU A 379 7.93 11.89 -19.82
CA LEU A 379 9.07 11.04 -19.47
C LEU A 379 10.44 11.62 -19.89
N ASN A 380 10.48 12.42 -20.97
CA ASN A 380 11.70 12.96 -21.56
C ASN A 380 12.06 14.37 -21.06
N LYS A 381 11.24 14.98 -20.21
CA LYS A 381 11.46 16.34 -19.71
C LYS A 381 11.60 16.29 -18.18
N PRO A 382 12.75 16.69 -17.62
CA PRO A 382 12.92 16.75 -16.18
C PRO A 382 11.92 17.72 -15.56
N SER A 383 11.52 17.43 -14.32
CA SER A 383 10.68 18.33 -13.52
C SER A 383 11.46 19.59 -13.12
N ILE A 384 10.75 20.63 -12.68
CA ILE A 384 11.38 21.85 -12.17
C ILE A 384 12.27 21.51 -10.96
N LEU A 385 11.86 20.57 -10.11
CA LEU A 385 12.66 20.13 -8.98
C LEU A 385 13.96 19.45 -9.42
N GLU A 386 13.91 18.61 -10.44
CA GLU A 386 15.13 17.99 -11.00
C GLU A 386 16.07 19.03 -11.63
N GLU A 387 15.54 20.04 -12.31
CA GLU A 387 16.36 21.17 -12.80
C GLU A 387 17.03 21.94 -11.66
N ILE A 388 16.31 22.17 -10.55
CA ILE A 388 16.86 22.82 -9.34
C ILE A 388 18.03 21.99 -8.79
N LEU A 389 17.86 20.67 -8.67
CA LEU A 389 18.89 19.77 -8.17
C LEU A 389 20.10 19.72 -9.10
N HIS A 390 19.88 19.67 -10.40
CA HIS A 390 20.95 19.68 -11.40
C HIS A 390 21.74 21.00 -11.36
N GLU A 391 21.06 22.15 -11.27
CA GLU A 391 21.71 23.46 -11.13
C GLU A 391 22.50 23.58 -9.82
N ALA A 392 21.96 23.06 -8.72
CA ALA A 392 22.65 23.03 -7.43
C ALA A 392 23.91 22.16 -7.50
N GLN A 393 23.83 20.99 -8.15
CA GLN A 393 24.95 20.07 -8.34
C GLN A 393 26.06 20.70 -9.19
N GLY A 394 25.71 21.46 -10.23
CA GLY A 394 26.68 22.18 -11.08
C GLY A 394 27.31 23.41 -10.40
N SER A 395 26.64 23.96 -9.39
CA SER A 395 27.12 25.14 -8.64
C SER A 395 28.08 24.79 -7.49
N VAL A 396 28.25 23.50 -7.18
CA VAL A 396 28.96 23.00 -6.01
C VAL A 396 30.10 22.07 -6.46
N LEU A 397 31.29 22.19 -5.86
CA LEU A 397 32.42 21.31 -6.17
C LEU A 397 32.14 19.86 -5.74
N PRO A 398 32.68 18.84 -6.43
CA PRO A 398 32.39 17.43 -6.18
C PRO A 398 32.70 16.90 -4.77
N SER A 399 33.50 17.62 -3.96
CA SER A 399 33.99 17.22 -2.64
C SER A 399 33.28 17.90 -1.46
N ILE A 400 32.16 18.59 -1.70
CA ILE A 400 31.49 19.41 -0.68
C ILE A 400 30.47 18.61 0.13
N ASN A 401 30.31 19.00 1.40
CA ASN A 401 29.38 18.41 2.37
C ASN A 401 27.89 18.60 1.97
N GLU A 402 27.02 17.71 2.46
CA GLU A 402 25.58 17.71 2.18
C GLU A 402 24.91 19.06 2.50
N THR A 403 25.33 19.71 3.59
CA THR A 403 24.76 20.99 4.04
C THR A 403 24.89 22.08 2.98
N THR A 404 26.07 22.25 2.40
CA THR A 404 26.31 23.29 1.38
C THR A 404 25.51 22.99 0.10
N PHE A 405 25.36 21.71 -0.26
CA PHE A 405 24.50 21.31 -1.37
C PHE A 405 23.04 21.72 -1.11
N LEU A 406 22.51 21.42 0.08
CA LEU A 406 21.14 21.79 0.46
C LEU A 406 20.94 23.31 0.55
N ASP A 407 21.95 24.07 0.99
CA ASP A 407 21.91 25.54 0.98
C ASP A 407 21.83 26.08 -0.47
N SER A 408 22.58 25.48 -1.39
CA SER A 408 22.52 25.81 -2.82
C SER A 408 21.12 25.51 -3.39
N VAL A 409 20.57 24.32 -3.10
CA VAL A 409 19.20 23.94 -3.47
C VAL A 409 18.19 24.95 -2.94
N SER A 410 18.27 25.30 -1.65
CA SER A 410 17.37 26.27 -0.99
C SER A 410 17.33 27.61 -1.72
N ARG A 411 18.50 28.17 -2.05
CA ARG A 411 18.61 29.46 -2.75
C ARG A 411 18.08 29.40 -4.19
N ILE A 412 18.38 28.33 -4.93
CA ILE A 412 17.90 28.15 -6.30
C ILE A 412 16.38 27.95 -6.30
N MET A 413 15.87 27.18 -5.34
CA MET A 413 14.45 26.95 -5.15
C MET A 413 13.70 28.25 -4.86
N ASP A 414 14.20 29.12 -3.98
CA ASP A 414 13.59 30.43 -3.71
C ASP A 414 13.45 31.26 -4.99
N ARG A 415 14.49 31.28 -5.84
CA ARG A 415 14.47 31.99 -7.12
C ARG A 415 13.45 31.40 -8.09
N ARG A 416 13.34 30.07 -8.17
CA ARG A 416 12.38 29.38 -9.07
C ARG A 416 10.94 29.55 -8.58
N LEU A 417 10.68 29.43 -7.28
CA LEU A 417 9.33 29.62 -6.71
C LEU A 417 8.80 31.03 -6.94
N ALA A 418 9.65 32.06 -6.82
CA ALA A 418 9.29 33.44 -7.13
C ALA A 418 8.90 33.69 -8.61
N GLN A 419 9.32 32.82 -9.53
CA GLN A 419 8.94 32.88 -10.95
C GLN A 419 7.59 32.19 -11.21
N VAL A 420 7.24 31.18 -10.43
CA VAL A 420 5.98 30.42 -10.54
C VAL A 420 4.80 31.19 -9.93
N HIS A 421 5.07 32.08 -8.99
CA HIS A 421 4.06 32.94 -8.35
C HIS A 421 3.62 34.15 -9.22
N LYS A 422 4.34 34.45 -10.31
CA LYS A 422 3.98 35.48 -11.30
C LYS A 422 3.23 34.85 -12.46
#